data_AF-A0A1X7DIC7-F1
#
_entry.id   AF-A0A1X7DIC7-F1
#
_cell.length_a   1.000
_cell.length_b   1.000
_cell.length_c   1.000
_cell.angle_alpha   90.00
_cell.angle_beta   90.00
_cell.angle_gamma   90.00
#
_symmetry.space_group_name_H-M   'P 1'
#
loop_
_entity.id
_entity.type
_entity.pdbx_description
1 polymer ?
#
loop_
_entity_poly.entity_id
_entity_poly.type
_entity_poly.pdbx_seq_one_letter_code
_entity_poly.pdbx_strand_id
1 'polypeptide(L)'
;MGSKSNFFKYTPPVQEENKKAPELVTVVSRKSDSGAKSQNKKYWLVRETPSEMFKLQEINLKNIPTGPAKLVSSEEFSSDYSLELDYWQKEVRPSMENLEKTVQRGENHRSRGELYSAEMEYSGALEVDEDNVRATFGLGLTYLAKGDIEKAQEIFSKVVQLESAFEVEHKHMFNDFGISMRKMGMYKEALQFYKRGLTLDSEDENLYFNIARTHFESGDWENCFRYLTMCLEKNRGVEEARKFCFYIIEKSTTDDDMLREFGSSEIGTKLRSDILSLLRKMQIAAGVDLDDAIEKTHQIRDRMLVIEEEERHTREIEKDLYNLDENNG
;
A
#
# COMPACT_ATOMS: atom_id res chain seq x y z
N MET A 1 43.24 -12.66 -9.63
CA MET A 1 42.71 -13.26 -8.38
C MET A 1 42.33 -12.07 -7.49
N GLY A 2 41.08 -11.62 -7.42
CA GLY A 2 39.92 -12.32 -6.83
C GLY A 2 40.04 -12.23 -5.30
N SER A 3 39.11 -11.71 -4.49
CA SER A 3 37.71 -11.33 -4.68
C SER A 3 37.22 -10.46 -3.51
N LYS A 4 36.40 -9.46 -3.84
CA LYS A 4 35.11 -9.07 -3.23
C LYS A 4 34.93 -9.14 -1.71
N SER A 5 34.64 -7.97 -1.13
CA SER A 5 33.71 -7.81 -0.01
C SER A 5 32.63 -6.81 -0.45
N ASN A 6 31.51 -7.34 -0.96
CA ASN A 6 30.26 -6.61 -1.18
C ASN A 6 29.26 -7.21 -0.19
N PHE A 7 29.11 -6.59 0.98
CA PHE A 7 28.06 -6.94 1.93
C PHE A 7 26.98 -5.86 1.85
N PHE A 8 25.75 -6.33 1.56
CA PHE A 8 24.47 -5.59 1.54
C PHE A 8 24.15 -4.76 0.28
N LYS A 9 23.82 -5.44 -0.81
CA LYS A 9 22.70 -5.03 -1.66
C LYS A 9 21.59 -6.07 -1.49
N TYR A 10 20.55 -5.70 -0.77
CA TYR A 10 19.28 -6.43 -0.83
C TYR A 10 18.68 -6.17 -2.21
N THR A 11 18.56 -7.23 -3.01
CA THR A 11 17.80 -7.23 -4.26
C THR A 11 16.54 -8.01 -3.94
N PRO A 12 15.35 -7.38 -3.84
CA PRO A 12 14.12 -8.12 -3.63
C PRO A 12 13.92 -9.08 -4.81
N PRO A 13 13.26 -10.23 -4.59
CA PRO A 13 13.09 -11.24 -5.62
C PRO A 13 12.33 -10.63 -6.79
N VAL A 14 12.99 -10.52 -7.93
CA VAL A 14 12.30 -10.37 -9.20
C VAL A 14 11.55 -11.68 -9.37
N GLN A 15 10.24 -11.67 -9.15
CA GLN A 15 9.40 -12.66 -9.79
C GLN A 15 9.60 -12.44 -11.29
N GLU A 16 10.42 -13.30 -11.90
CA GLU A 16 10.63 -13.37 -13.34
C GLU A 16 9.32 -13.84 -13.99
N GLU A 17 8.34 -12.95 -14.08
CA GLU A 17 7.48 -12.97 -15.25
C GLU A 17 8.32 -12.40 -16.41
N ASN A 18 8.52 -13.24 -17.42
CA ASN A 18 9.12 -12.91 -18.71
C ASN A 18 8.42 -11.69 -19.35
N LYS A 19 8.72 -10.48 -18.89
CA LYS A 19 8.35 -9.24 -19.58
C LYS A 19 9.34 -9.05 -20.72
N LYS A 20 9.02 -9.64 -21.89
CA LYS A 20 9.64 -9.23 -23.16
C LYS A 20 9.51 -7.71 -23.23
N ALA A 21 10.65 -7.01 -23.34
CA ALA A 21 10.64 -5.58 -23.59
C ALA A 21 9.82 -5.31 -24.86
N PRO A 22 9.02 -4.23 -24.92
CA PRO A 22 8.28 -3.88 -26.12
C PRO A 22 9.23 -3.81 -27.32
N GLU A 23 8.89 -4.52 -28.40
CA GLU A 23 9.74 -4.60 -29.60
C GLU A 23 9.86 -3.23 -30.31
N LEU A 24 8.87 -2.36 -30.13
CA LEU A 24 8.89 -0.96 -30.58
C LEU A 24 8.58 0.04 -29.45
N VAL A 25 9.51 0.99 -29.24
CA VAL A 25 9.30 2.22 -28.44
C VAL A 25 9.82 3.41 -29.25
N THR A 26 8.90 4.26 -29.71
CA THR A 26 9.25 5.43 -30.54
C THR A 26 8.18 6.51 -30.47
N VAL A 27 8.40 7.63 -31.15
CA VAL A 27 7.45 8.75 -31.24
C VAL A 27 6.75 8.74 -32.58
N VAL A 28 5.47 9.10 -32.55
CA VAL A 28 4.64 9.27 -33.74
C VAL A 28 3.89 10.60 -33.75
N SER A 29 3.54 11.06 -34.94
CA SER A 29 2.61 12.16 -35.19
C SER A 29 1.48 11.67 -36.11
N ARG A 30 0.37 12.40 -36.22
CA ARG A 30 -0.66 12.08 -37.21
C ARG A 30 -0.17 12.40 -38.61
N LYS A 31 -0.48 11.54 -39.59
CA LYS A 31 -0.14 11.79 -41.00
C LYS A 31 -0.83 13.04 -41.56
N SER A 32 -1.98 13.43 -41.03
CA SER A 32 -2.63 14.71 -41.36
C SER A 32 -1.73 15.92 -41.10
N ASP A 33 -0.75 15.77 -40.20
CA ASP A 33 0.10 16.85 -39.75
C ASP A 33 1.48 16.83 -40.44
N SER A 34 1.67 15.93 -41.43
CA SER A 34 2.95 15.69 -42.12
C SER A 34 3.58 16.93 -42.78
N GLY A 35 2.79 17.99 -43.05
CA GLY A 35 3.27 19.29 -43.56
C GLY A 35 3.35 20.43 -42.52
N ALA A 36 2.94 20.20 -41.27
CA ALA A 36 2.97 21.22 -40.23
C ALA A 36 4.41 21.42 -39.70
N LYS A 37 4.74 22.67 -39.31
CA LYS A 37 5.96 22.94 -38.55
C LYS A 37 5.94 22.10 -37.27
N SER A 38 7.10 21.56 -36.86
CA SER A 38 7.24 20.70 -35.67
C SER A 38 6.58 21.28 -34.40
N GLN A 39 6.59 22.61 -34.26
CA GLN A 39 5.97 23.33 -33.12
C GLN A 39 4.44 23.21 -33.03
N ASN A 40 3.76 22.84 -34.13
CA ASN A 40 2.30 22.71 -34.19
C ASN A 40 1.84 21.26 -34.30
N LYS A 41 2.77 20.30 -34.38
CA LYS A 41 2.44 18.88 -34.41
C LYS A 41 2.16 18.40 -33.00
N LYS A 42 1.16 17.52 -32.87
CA LYS A 42 1.00 16.70 -31.68
C LYS A 42 1.82 15.42 -31.82
N TYR A 43 2.40 14.98 -30.73
CA TYR A 43 3.25 13.80 -30.68
C TYR A 43 2.76 12.83 -29.63
N TRP A 44 2.94 11.54 -29.92
CA TRP A 44 2.64 10.45 -28.99
C TRP A 44 3.83 9.52 -28.90
N LEU A 45 4.17 9.10 -27.69
CA LEU A 45 5.03 7.94 -27.50
C LEU A 45 4.18 6.69 -27.74
N VAL A 46 4.64 5.83 -28.64
CA VAL A 46 4.05 4.53 -28.89
C VAL A 46 4.87 3.43 -28.22
N ARG A 47 4.18 2.49 -27.58
CA ARG A 47 4.73 1.22 -27.10
C ARG A 47 3.90 0.08 -27.66
N GLU A 48 4.55 -0.93 -28.20
CA GLU A 48 3.88 -2.14 -28.65
C GLU A 48 3.47 -3.03 -27.46
N THR A 49 2.28 -3.62 -27.53
CA THR A 49 1.81 -4.58 -26.54
C THR A 49 1.87 -6.01 -27.09
N PRO A 50 1.94 -7.05 -26.24
CA PRO A 50 1.93 -8.45 -26.69
C PRO A 50 0.67 -8.88 -27.47
N SER A 51 -0.36 -8.03 -27.54
CA SER A 51 -1.66 -8.31 -28.16
C SER A 51 -1.81 -7.70 -29.56
N GLU A 52 -0.70 -7.39 -30.26
CA GLU A 52 -0.68 -6.70 -31.57
C GLU A 52 -1.39 -5.32 -31.58
N MET A 53 -1.42 -4.68 -30.41
CA MET A 53 -1.97 -3.33 -30.23
C MET A 53 -0.85 -2.35 -29.86
N PHE A 54 -1.12 -1.07 -30.07
CA PHE A 54 -0.20 0.01 -29.75
C PHE A 54 -0.77 0.89 -28.64
N LYS A 55 0.00 1.08 -27.55
CA LYS A 55 -0.30 1.99 -26.45
C LYS A 55 0.33 3.36 -26.79
N LEU A 56 -0.52 4.35 -27.09
CA LEU A 56 -0.12 5.72 -27.43
C LEU A 56 -0.34 6.65 -26.24
N GLN A 57 0.70 7.36 -25.83
CA GLN A 57 0.65 8.32 -24.74
C GLN A 57 1.06 9.70 -25.25
N GLU A 58 0.27 10.74 -24.98
CA GLU A 58 0.54 12.10 -25.47
C GLU A 58 1.84 12.64 -24.86
N ILE A 59 2.61 13.36 -25.67
CA ILE A 59 3.86 13.99 -25.23
C ILE A 59 3.58 15.45 -24.92
N ASN A 60 3.92 15.87 -23.70
CA ASN A 60 3.74 17.25 -23.25
C ASN A 60 4.82 18.19 -23.81
N LEU A 61 4.71 19.48 -23.49
CA LEU A 61 5.65 20.53 -23.94
C LEU A 61 7.08 20.37 -23.39
N LYS A 62 7.30 19.48 -22.41
CA LYS A 62 8.62 19.13 -21.86
C LYS A 62 9.20 17.87 -22.50
N ASN A 63 8.57 17.39 -23.57
CA ASN A 63 8.94 16.18 -24.29
C ASN A 63 8.81 14.90 -23.44
N ILE A 64 7.89 14.87 -22.47
CA ILE A 64 7.61 13.69 -21.65
C ILE A 64 6.25 13.09 -22.02
N PRO A 65 6.17 11.76 -22.21
CA PRO A 65 4.89 11.07 -22.32
C PRO A 65 4.12 11.16 -20.99
N THR A 66 2.91 11.71 -21.02
CA THR A 66 2.11 11.96 -19.81
C THR A 66 0.64 11.61 -20.03
N GLY A 67 -0.12 11.52 -18.95
CA GLY A 67 -1.55 11.20 -18.97
C GLY A 67 -1.88 9.76 -19.40
N PRO A 68 -3.18 9.46 -19.58
CA PRO A 68 -3.66 8.13 -19.91
C PRO A 68 -3.26 7.74 -21.33
N ALA A 69 -3.02 6.45 -21.53
CA ALA A 69 -2.67 5.94 -22.84
C ALA A 69 -3.89 5.43 -23.61
N LYS A 70 -3.94 5.74 -24.91
CA LYS A 70 -4.93 5.21 -25.86
C LYS A 70 -4.40 3.92 -26.48
N LEU A 71 -5.24 2.88 -26.52
CA LEU A 71 -4.96 1.67 -27.31
C LEU A 71 -5.43 1.85 -28.75
N VAL A 72 -4.59 1.46 -29.70
CA VAL A 72 -4.81 1.59 -31.15
C VAL A 72 -4.47 0.27 -31.83
N SER A 73 -5.28 -0.17 -32.80
CA SER A 73 -5.02 -1.39 -33.55
C SER A 73 -3.87 -1.20 -34.55
N SER A 74 -3.24 -2.29 -34.97
CA SER A 74 -2.18 -2.24 -35.98
C SER A 74 -2.62 -1.60 -37.31
N GLU A 75 -3.88 -1.77 -37.70
CA GLU A 75 -4.47 -1.16 -38.90
C GLU A 75 -4.65 0.35 -38.75
N GLU A 76 -5.27 0.82 -37.66
CA GLU A 76 -5.43 2.26 -37.37
C GLU A 76 -4.05 2.93 -37.23
N PHE A 77 -3.11 2.29 -36.54
CA PHE A 77 -1.75 2.80 -36.37
C PHE A 77 -1.05 3.01 -37.72
N SER A 78 -1.08 1.98 -38.57
CA SER A 78 -0.43 2.02 -39.89
C SER A 78 -1.11 3.01 -40.84
N SER A 79 -2.43 3.19 -40.73
CA SER A 79 -3.19 4.15 -41.53
C SER A 79 -2.89 5.59 -41.13
N ASP A 80 -2.94 5.91 -39.83
CA ASP A 80 -3.15 7.29 -39.38
C ASP A 80 -1.88 7.96 -38.82
N TYR A 81 -0.83 7.19 -38.51
CA TYR A 81 0.36 7.70 -37.83
C TYR A 81 1.64 7.57 -38.66
N SER A 82 2.56 8.53 -38.47
CA SER A 82 3.90 8.52 -39.04
C SER A 82 4.96 8.48 -37.94
N LEU A 83 6.02 7.70 -38.15
CA LEU A 83 7.15 7.60 -37.22
C LEU A 83 7.99 8.88 -37.24
N GLU A 84 8.35 9.38 -36.06
CA GLU A 84 9.10 10.61 -35.84
C GLU A 84 10.42 10.29 -35.10
N LEU A 85 11.27 9.46 -35.74
CA LEU A 85 12.49 8.89 -35.13
C LEU A 85 13.50 9.95 -34.66
N ASP A 86 13.62 11.06 -35.39
CA ASP A 86 14.56 12.14 -35.04
C ASP A 86 14.12 12.87 -33.75
N TYR A 87 12.82 13.13 -33.62
CA TYR A 87 12.24 13.76 -32.43
C TYR A 87 12.33 12.83 -31.21
N TRP A 88 12.15 11.51 -31.39
CA TRP A 88 12.44 10.53 -30.35
C TRP A 88 13.89 10.62 -29.87
N GLN A 89 14.87 10.59 -30.78
CA GLN A 89 16.29 10.53 -30.42
C GLN A 89 16.81 11.84 -29.80
N LYS A 90 16.38 12.99 -30.31
CA LYS A 90 16.92 14.31 -29.90
C LYS A 90 16.20 14.93 -28.72
N GLU A 91 14.89 14.71 -28.59
CA GLU A 91 14.05 15.45 -27.65
C GLU A 91 13.48 14.55 -26.56
N VAL A 92 12.68 13.54 -26.95
CA VAL A 92 11.88 12.76 -26.00
C VAL A 92 12.75 11.81 -25.16
N ARG A 93 13.60 11.01 -25.80
CA ARG A 93 14.45 10.05 -25.08
C ARG A 93 15.37 10.74 -24.06
N PRO A 94 16.12 11.81 -24.41
CA PRO A 94 16.95 12.52 -23.43
C PRO A 94 16.13 13.14 -22.29
N SER A 95 14.96 13.73 -22.59
CA SER A 95 14.07 14.26 -21.55
C SER A 95 13.62 13.18 -20.57
N MET A 96 13.20 12.01 -21.08
CA MET A 96 12.81 10.86 -20.23
C MET A 96 13.98 10.35 -19.38
N GLU A 97 15.16 10.20 -19.96
CA GLU A 97 16.37 9.79 -19.22
C GLU A 97 16.75 10.81 -18.14
N ASN A 98 16.55 12.10 -18.38
CA ASN A 98 16.81 13.15 -17.40
C ASN A 98 15.76 13.15 -16.27
N LEU A 99 14.48 12.99 -16.60
CA LEU A 99 13.41 12.86 -15.60
C LEU A 99 13.66 11.66 -14.68
N GLU A 100 13.99 10.50 -15.26
CA GLU A 100 14.31 9.29 -14.51
C GLU A 100 15.51 9.51 -13.57
N LYS A 101 16.56 10.19 -14.03
CA LYS A 101 17.70 10.56 -13.17
C LYS A 101 17.28 11.47 -12.02
N THR A 102 16.41 12.44 -12.24
CA THR A 102 15.89 13.33 -11.20
C THR A 102 15.09 12.56 -10.15
N VAL A 103 14.18 11.68 -10.57
CA VAL A 103 13.45 10.78 -9.66
C VAL A 103 14.40 9.90 -8.86
N GLN A 104 15.40 9.31 -9.51
CA GLN A 104 16.39 8.47 -8.85
C GLN A 104 17.25 9.24 -7.84
N ARG A 105 17.59 10.51 -8.12
CA ARG A 105 18.25 11.38 -7.14
C ARG A 105 17.35 11.62 -5.93
N GLY A 106 16.07 11.91 -6.14
CA GLY A 106 15.08 12.04 -5.05
C GLY A 106 15.03 10.80 -4.15
N GLU A 107 15.00 9.61 -4.73
CA GLU A 107 15.03 8.33 -3.99
C GLU A 107 16.33 8.16 -3.19
N ASN A 108 17.47 8.52 -3.78
CA ASN A 108 18.78 8.47 -3.12
C ASN A 108 18.91 9.48 -1.97
N HIS A 109 18.32 10.67 -2.11
CA HIS A 109 18.26 11.63 -1.01
C HIS A 109 17.34 11.13 0.11
N ARG A 110 16.15 10.62 -0.23
CA ARG A 110 15.18 10.11 0.75
C ARG A 110 15.75 8.93 1.56
N SER A 111 16.41 7.98 0.90
CA SER A 111 17.04 6.84 1.57
C SER A 111 18.18 7.23 2.51
N ARG A 112 18.84 8.37 2.28
CA ARG A 112 19.84 8.96 3.19
C ARG A 112 19.24 9.85 4.28
N GLY A 113 17.93 10.05 4.29
CA GLY A 113 17.26 10.98 5.21
C GLY A 113 17.43 12.46 4.86
N GLU A 114 17.92 12.78 3.65
CA GLU A 114 18.12 14.14 3.16
C GLU A 114 16.78 14.69 2.62
N LEU A 115 15.78 14.83 3.51
CA LEU A 115 14.37 14.99 3.14
C LEU A 115 14.06 16.26 2.34
N TYR A 116 14.71 17.39 2.63
CA TYR A 116 14.53 18.62 1.84
C TYR A 116 15.07 18.50 0.42
N SER A 117 16.21 17.81 0.24
CA SER A 117 16.75 17.55 -1.09
C SER A 117 15.87 16.58 -1.87
N ALA A 118 15.32 15.56 -1.20
CA ALA A 118 14.36 14.64 -1.80
C ALA A 118 13.09 15.38 -2.26
N GLU A 119 12.50 16.22 -1.41
CA GLU A 119 11.33 17.04 -1.74
C GLU A 119 11.59 17.91 -2.98
N MET A 120 12.75 18.56 -3.06
CA MET A 120 13.13 19.40 -4.19
C MET A 120 13.28 18.60 -5.49
N GLU A 121 13.95 17.44 -5.46
CA GLU A 121 14.12 16.60 -6.66
C GLU A 121 12.76 16.04 -7.14
N TYR A 122 11.92 15.54 -6.23
CA TYR A 122 10.59 15.04 -6.60
C TYR A 122 9.68 16.16 -7.11
N SER A 123 9.70 17.35 -6.49
CA SER A 123 8.93 18.50 -6.98
C SER A 123 9.40 18.93 -8.37
N GLY A 124 10.72 18.97 -8.61
CA GLY A 124 11.27 19.25 -9.93
C GLY A 124 10.90 18.20 -10.98
N ALA A 125 10.80 16.92 -10.61
CA ALA A 125 10.27 15.88 -11.50
C ALA A 125 8.78 16.12 -11.83
N LEU A 126 7.98 16.52 -10.84
CA LEU A 126 6.55 16.81 -11.02
C LEU A 126 6.27 18.10 -11.81
N GLU A 127 7.19 19.06 -11.85
CA GLU A 127 7.11 20.22 -12.76
C GLU A 127 7.29 19.82 -14.25
N VAL A 128 7.95 18.69 -14.51
CA VAL A 128 8.17 18.17 -15.86
C VAL A 128 7.04 17.22 -16.26
N ASP A 129 6.58 16.40 -15.32
CA ASP A 129 5.50 15.43 -15.49
C ASP A 129 4.64 15.38 -14.23
N GLU A 130 3.53 16.12 -14.24
CA GLU A 130 2.64 16.26 -13.09
C GLU A 130 2.01 14.93 -12.67
N ASP A 131 1.89 13.97 -13.59
CA ASP A 131 1.30 12.65 -13.37
C ASP A 131 2.35 11.57 -13.06
N ASN A 132 3.60 11.96 -12.80
CA ASN A 132 4.67 11.00 -12.54
C ASN A 132 4.39 10.22 -11.25
N VAL A 133 4.06 8.94 -11.39
CA VAL A 133 3.69 8.07 -10.26
C VAL A 133 4.83 7.96 -9.26
N ARG A 134 6.04 7.63 -9.73
CA ARG A 134 7.22 7.46 -8.84
C ARG A 134 7.55 8.71 -8.07
N ALA A 135 7.55 9.87 -8.73
CA ALA A 135 7.81 11.14 -8.06
C ALA A 135 6.71 11.50 -7.06
N THR A 136 5.44 11.25 -7.41
CA THR A 136 4.29 11.51 -6.52
C THR A 136 4.38 10.65 -5.25
N PHE A 137 4.61 9.35 -5.38
CA PHE A 137 4.86 8.48 -4.23
C PHE A 137 6.13 8.93 -3.47
N GLY A 138 7.23 9.15 -4.16
CA GLY A 138 8.47 9.62 -3.54
C GLY A 138 8.29 10.87 -2.67
N LEU A 139 7.53 11.84 -3.17
CA LEU A 139 7.20 13.08 -2.47
C LEU A 139 6.34 12.84 -1.22
N GLY A 140 5.28 12.02 -1.31
CA GLY A 140 4.45 11.74 -0.15
C GLY A 140 5.15 10.90 0.93
N LEU A 141 6.01 9.94 0.55
CA LEU A 141 6.88 9.26 1.50
C LEU A 141 7.84 10.24 2.19
N THR A 142 8.31 11.25 1.46
CA THR A 142 9.16 12.31 2.00
C THR A 142 8.41 13.17 3.00
N TYR A 143 7.16 13.57 2.70
CA TYR A 143 6.32 14.31 3.66
C TYR A 143 6.01 13.49 4.92
N LEU A 144 5.66 12.21 4.78
CA LEU A 144 5.48 11.32 5.92
C LEU A 144 6.74 11.24 6.79
N ALA A 145 7.92 11.08 6.17
CA ALA A 145 9.19 11.04 6.88
C ALA A 145 9.53 12.37 7.60
N LYS A 146 9.03 13.51 7.08
CA LYS A 146 9.15 14.83 7.74
C LYS A 146 8.12 15.04 8.85
N GLY A 147 7.08 14.21 8.93
CA GLY A 147 5.92 14.42 9.79
C GLY A 147 4.90 15.42 9.24
N ASP A 148 5.03 15.84 7.98
CA ASP A 148 4.12 16.77 7.30
C ASP A 148 2.85 16.01 6.85
N ILE A 149 2.00 15.61 7.80
CA ILE A 149 0.81 14.76 7.56
C ILE A 149 -0.17 15.40 6.57
N GLU A 150 -0.41 16.71 6.68
CA GLU A 150 -1.33 17.45 5.81
C GLU A 150 -0.92 17.35 4.33
N LYS A 151 0.37 17.62 4.04
CA LYS A 151 0.91 17.49 2.69
C LYS A 151 0.91 16.03 2.20
N ALA A 152 1.15 15.07 3.09
CA ALA A 152 1.04 13.65 2.75
C ALA A 152 -0.40 13.26 2.34
N GLN A 153 -1.42 13.84 2.98
CA GLN A 153 -2.84 13.62 2.63
C GLN A 153 -3.21 14.26 1.27
N GLU A 154 -2.63 15.41 0.93
CA GLU A 154 -2.78 16.00 -0.41
C GLU A 154 -2.21 15.08 -1.49
N ILE A 155 -0.98 14.57 -1.26
CA ILE A 155 -0.35 13.60 -2.16
C ILE A 155 -1.19 12.33 -2.27
N PHE A 156 -1.74 11.84 -1.16
CA PHE A 156 -2.65 10.69 -1.20
C PHE A 156 -3.83 10.93 -2.13
N SER A 157 -4.50 12.07 -1.99
CA SER A 157 -5.65 12.46 -2.80
C SER A 157 -5.30 12.52 -4.28
N LYS A 158 -4.06 12.90 -4.61
CA LYS A 158 -3.54 12.86 -5.98
C LYS A 158 -3.29 11.43 -6.47
N VAL A 159 -2.60 10.60 -5.69
CA VAL A 159 -2.30 9.19 -6.06
C VAL A 159 -3.57 8.41 -6.40
N VAL A 160 -4.65 8.59 -5.63
CA VAL A 160 -5.89 7.84 -5.87
C VAL A 160 -6.63 8.27 -7.14
N GLN A 161 -6.30 9.44 -7.71
CA GLN A 161 -6.85 9.94 -8.97
C GLN A 161 -5.99 9.57 -10.19
N LEU A 162 -4.72 9.18 -9.97
CA LEU A 162 -3.81 8.78 -11.04
C LEU A 162 -4.12 7.35 -11.49
N GLU A 163 -4.80 7.17 -12.61
CA GLU A 163 -5.05 5.83 -13.18
C GLU A 163 -3.75 5.05 -13.41
N SER A 164 -2.71 5.74 -13.87
CA SER A 164 -1.37 5.19 -14.09
C SER A 164 -0.75 4.63 -12.81
N ALA A 165 -1.14 5.12 -11.62
CA ALA A 165 -0.62 4.61 -10.36
C ALA A 165 -1.04 3.16 -10.10
N PHE A 166 -2.12 2.68 -10.73
CA PHE A 166 -2.69 1.35 -10.50
C PHE A 166 -2.20 0.30 -11.50
N GLU A 167 -1.06 0.53 -12.14
CA GLU A 167 -0.40 -0.52 -12.93
C GLU A 167 0.35 -1.51 -12.02
N VAL A 168 0.40 -2.79 -12.39
CA VAL A 168 1.03 -3.87 -11.61
C VAL A 168 2.49 -3.55 -11.23
N GLU A 169 3.20 -2.81 -12.08
CA GLU A 169 4.57 -2.37 -11.83
C GLU A 169 4.72 -1.50 -10.58
N HIS A 170 3.67 -0.77 -10.20
CA HIS A 170 3.67 0.15 -9.06
C HIS A 170 3.07 -0.46 -7.80
N LYS A 171 2.63 -1.72 -7.86
CA LYS A 171 2.01 -2.44 -6.72
C LYS A 171 2.83 -2.32 -5.43
N HIS A 172 4.15 -2.52 -5.51
CA HIS A 172 5.04 -2.47 -4.34
C HIS A 172 5.00 -1.12 -3.61
N MET A 173 4.75 -0.03 -4.34
CA MET A 173 4.69 1.32 -3.76
C MET A 173 3.48 1.50 -2.83
N PHE A 174 2.36 0.84 -3.10
CA PHE A 174 1.18 0.88 -2.21
C PHE A 174 1.46 0.26 -0.85
N ASN A 175 2.25 -0.82 -0.81
CA ASN A 175 2.64 -1.47 0.43
C ASN A 175 3.55 -0.56 1.27
N ASP A 176 4.60 0.00 0.65
CA ASP A 176 5.55 0.89 1.33
C ASP A 176 4.87 2.17 1.86
N PHE A 177 3.92 2.72 1.10
CA PHE A 177 3.12 3.86 1.55
C PHE A 177 2.23 3.51 2.73
N GLY A 178 1.50 2.40 2.64
CA GLY A 178 0.64 1.93 3.72
C GLY A 178 1.45 1.71 5.00
N ILE A 179 2.66 1.16 4.89
CA ILE A 179 3.55 0.94 6.05
C ILE A 179 3.94 2.28 6.67
N SER A 180 4.30 3.25 5.83
CA SER A 180 4.72 4.59 6.29
C SER A 180 3.57 5.35 6.95
N MET A 181 2.37 5.31 6.35
CA MET A 181 1.15 5.91 6.90
C MET A 181 0.76 5.27 8.23
N ARG A 182 0.78 3.93 8.30
CA ARG A 182 0.49 3.20 9.54
C ARG A 182 1.44 3.62 10.67
N LYS A 183 2.74 3.69 10.40
CA LYS A 183 3.74 4.13 11.39
C LYS A 183 3.53 5.56 11.89
N MET A 184 2.84 6.39 11.11
CA MET A 184 2.47 7.77 11.47
C MET A 184 1.07 7.87 12.10
N GLY A 185 0.41 6.74 12.40
CA GLY A 185 -0.93 6.71 12.99
C GLY A 185 -2.07 6.97 12.00
N MET A 186 -1.79 7.09 10.71
CA MET A 186 -2.78 7.33 9.64
C MET A 186 -3.44 6.01 9.22
N TYR A 187 -4.13 5.36 10.15
CA TYR A 187 -4.62 3.99 9.97
C TYR A 187 -5.67 3.85 8.87
N LYS A 188 -6.61 4.81 8.77
CA LYS A 188 -7.69 4.74 7.76
C LYS A 188 -7.13 4.82 6.34
N GLU A 189 -6.18 5.73 6.12
CA GLU A 189 -5.50 5.94 4.85
C GLU A 189 -4.60 4.75 4.50
N ALA A 190 -3.84 4.23 5.47
CA ALA A 190 -3.03 3.03 5.29
C ALA A 190 -3.88 1.84 4.82
N LEU A 191 -5.05 1.62 5.44
CA LEU A 191 -5.99 0.56 5.03
C LEU A 191 -6.52 0.76 3.61
N GLN A 192 -6.73 2.00 3.16
CA GLN A 192 -7.13 2.26 1.77
C GLN A 192 -6.03 1.85 0.79
N PHE A 193 -4.76 2.19 1.08
CA PHE A 193 -3.62 1.78 0.25
C PHE A 193 -3.45 0.26 0.18
N TYR A 194 -3.49 -0.43 1.32
CA TYR A 194 -3.34 -1.88 1.31
C TYR A 194 -4.48 -2.56 0.56
N LYS A 195 -5.73 -2.10 0.74
CA LYS A 195 -6.89 -2.62 -0.01
C LYS A 195 -6.72 -2.41 -1.51
N ARG A 196 -6.15 -1.27 -1.94
CA ARG A 196 -5.79 -1.06 -3.36
C ARG A 196 -4.70 -2.01 -3.82
N GLY A 197 -3.66 -2.22 -3.02
CA GLY A 197 -2.65 -3.26 -3.30
C GLY A 197 -3.29 -4.64 -3.51
N LEU A 198 -4.27 -5.00 -2.67
CA LEU A 198 -5.00 -6.27 -2.78
C LEU A 198 -5.89 -6.36 -4.03
N THR A 199 -6.31 -5.24 -4.62
CA THR A 199 -7.00 -5.27 -5.93
C THR A 199 -6.06 -5.58 -7.09
N LEU A 200 -4.75 -5.30 -6.93
CA LEU A 200 -3.72 -5.61 -7.92
C LEU A 200 -3.21 -7.04 -7.76
N ASP A 201 -3.11 -7.52 -6.53
CA ASP A 201 -2.75 -8.90 -6.22
C ASP A 201 -3.46 -9.35 -4.94
N SER A 202 -4.48 -10.18 -5.10
CA SER A 202 -5.28 -10.73 -4.01
C SER A 202 -4.60 -11.87 -3.26
N GLU A 203 -3.42 -12.32 -3.69
CA GLU A 203 -2.70 -13.44 -3.09
C GLU A 203 -1.50 -13.00 -2.23
N ASP A 204 -1.20 -11.70 -2.19
CA ASP A 204 -0.07 -11.15 -1.41
C ASP A 204 -0.32 -11.20 0.10
N GLU A 205 0.26 -12.20 0.76
CA GLU A 205 0.15 -12.43 2.20
C GLU A 205 0.71 -11.27 3.03
N ASN A 206 1.66 -10.49 2.51
CA ASN A 206 2.26 -9.36 3.22
C ASN A 206 1.25 -8.22 3.37
N LEU A 207 0.39 -8.01 2.37
CA LEU A 207 -0.68 -7.01 2.44
C LEU A 207 -1.71 -7.40 3.50
N TYR A 208 -2.12 -8.67 3.55
CA TYR A 208 -3.01 -9.16 4.62
C TYR A 208 -2.39 -8.97 6.01
N PHE A 209 -1.11 -9.30 6.17
CA PHE A 209 -0.39 -9.11 7.43
C PHE A 209 -0.32 -7.64 7.84
N ASN A 210 0.00 -6.74 6.91
CA ASN A 210 0.08 -5.32 7.17
C ASN A 210 -1.29 -4.69 7.51
N ILE A 211 -2.37 -5.16 6.87
CA ILE A 211 -3.74 -4.78 7.25
C ILE A 211 -4.04 -5.24 8.68
N ALA A 212 -3.72 -6.49 9.03
CA ALA A 212 -3.93 -7.01 10.38
C ALA A 212 -3.18 -6.19 11.45
N ARG A 213 -1.92 -5.82 11.17
CA ARG A 213 -1.14 -4.93 12.04
C ARG A 213 -1.75 -3.53 12.16
N THR A 214 -2.31 -3.01 11.07
CA THR A 214 -2.97 -1.69 11.09
C THR A 214 -4.19 -1.71 11.99
N HIS A 215 -5.01 -2.75 11.90
CA HIS A 215 -6.18 -2.93 12.74
C HIS A 215 -5.81 -3.16 14.21
N PHE A 216 -4.74 -3.90 14.49
CA PHE A 216 -4.18 -4.03 15.84
C PHE A 216 -3.80 -2.66 16.42
N GLU A 217 -3.02 -1.87 15.68
CA GLU A 217 -2.55 -0.55 16.14
C GLU A 217 -3.68 0.48 16.25
N SER A 218 -4.81 0.27 15.55
CA SER A 218 -6.02 1.09 15.66
C SER A 218 -7.04 0.59 16.69
N GLY A 219 -6.78 -0.52 17.39
CA GLY A 219 -7.70 -1.14 18.35
C GLY A 219 -8.90 -1.87 17.75
N ASP A 220 -8.86 -2.17 16.44
CA ASP A 220 -9.92 -2.90 15.73
C ASP A 220 -9.63 -4.41 15.72
N TRP A 221 -9.92 -5.03 16.86
CA TRP A 221 -9.56 -6.42 17.15
C TRP A 221 -10.22 -7.44 16.23
N GLU A 222 -11.50 -7.23 15.89
CA GLU A 222 -12.24 -8.14 14.99
C GLU A 222 -11.55 -8.23 13.62
N ASN A 223 -11.26 -7.08 13.02
CA ASN A 223 -10.59 -7.03 11.73
C ASN A 223 -9.14 -7.51 11.85
N CYS A 224 -8.44 -7.22 12.96
CA CYS A 224 -7.10 -7.74 13.19
C CYS A 224 -7.07 -9.27 13.07
N PHE A 225 -7.92 -9.98 13.82
CA PHE A 225 -7.94 -11.46 13.81
C PHE A 225 -8.38 -12.00 12.45
N ARG A 226 -9.35 -11.36 11.81
CA ARG A 226 -9.83 -11.77 10.50
C ARG A 226 -8.73 -11.69 9.44
N TYR A 227 -8.05 -10.55 9.32
CA TYR A 227 -6.99 -10.37 8.32
C TYR A 227 -5.73 -11.17 8.64
N LEU A 228 -5.41 -11.39 9.93
CA LEU A 228 -4.30 -12.26 10.32
C LEU A 228 -4.60 -13.73 9.97
N THR A 229 -5.85 -14.17 10.17
CA THR A 229 -6.30 -15.50 9.72
C THR A 229 -6.16 -15.64 8.20
N MET A 230 -6.64 -14.66 7.43
CA MET A 230 -6.52 -14.69 5.97
C MET A 230 -5.06 -14.74 5.51
N CYS A 231 -4.17 -13.96 6.14
CA CYS A 231 -2.72 -14.03 5.87
C CYS A 231 -2.17 -15.45 6.04
N LEU A 232 -2.47 -16.09 7.17
CA LEU A 232 -1.99 -17.43 7.49
C LEU A 232 -2.65 -18.52 6.63
N GLU A 233 -3.88 -18.33 6.19
CA GLU A 233 -4.55 -19.22 5.23
C GLU A 233 -3.91 -19.15 3.84
N LYS A 234 -3.49 -17.96 3.40
CA LYS A 234 -2.75 -17.77 2.13
C LYS A 234 -1.37 -18.39 2.20
N ASN A 235 -0.62 -18.10 3.26
CA ASN A 235 0.72 -18.66 3.46
C ASN A 235 0.97 -18.94 4.95
N ARG A 236 0.89 -20.22 5.33
CA ARG A 236 1.17 -20.68 6.70
C ARG A 236 2.64 -20.52 7.11
N GLY A 237 3.53 -20.31 6.14
CA GLY A 237 4.98 -20.17 6.33
C GLY A 237 5.44 -18.78 6.77
N VAL A 238 4.55 -17.78 6.85
CA VAL A 238 4.89 -16.43 7.31
C VAL A 238 5.18 -16.46 8.82
N GLU A 239 6.46 -16.50 9.17
CA GLU A 239 6.93 -16.65 10.54
C GLU A 239 6.49 -15.46 11.41
N GLU A 240 6.50 -14.25 10.86
CA GLU A 240 6.07 -13.02 11.52
C GLU A 240 4.59 -13.04 11.87
N ALA A 241 3.73 -13.51 10.96
CA ALA A 241 2.30 -13.64 11.19
C ALA A 241 2.00 -14.70 12.26
N ARG A 242 2.74 -15.80 12.26
CA ARG A 242 2.62 -16.84 13.27
C ARG A 242 3.05 -16.35 14.66
N LYS A 243 4.22 -15.68 14.74
CA LYS A 243 4.68 -15.03 15.98
C LYS A 243 3.66 -14.02 16.49
N PHE A 244 3.07 -13.25 15.58
CA PHE A 244 2.06 -12.26 15.95
C PHE A 244 0.78 -12.91 16.49
N CYS A 245 0.32 -14.01 15.89
CA CYS A 245 -0.77 -14.83 16.42
C CYS A 245 -0.46 -15.30 17.85
N PHE A 246 0.72 -15.89 18.08
CA PHE A 246 1.10 -16.34 19.43
C PHE A 246 1.17 -15.21 20.45
N TYR A 247 1.74 -14.07 20.06
CA TYR A 247 1.77 -12.87 20.90
C TYR A 247 0.37 -12.41 21.31
N ILE A 248 -0.57 -12.34 20.36
CA ILE A 248 -1.96 -11.96 20.63
C ILE A 248 -2.61 -12.95 21.60
N ILE A 249 -2.42 -14.25 21.40
CA ILE A 249 -3.02 -15.29 22.26
C ILE A 249 -2.45 -15.22 23.67
N GLU A 250 -1.13 -15.10 23.82
CA GLU A 250 -0.48 -14.96 25.13
C GLU A 250 -0.95 -13.69 25.85
N LYS A 251 -1.02 -12.55 25.15
CA LYS A 251 -1.55 -11.31 25.70
C LYS A 251 -3.01 -11.41 26.08
N SER A 252 -3.85 -12.03 25.25
CA SER A 252 -5.26 -12.27 25.57
C SER A 252 -5.46 -13.18 26.79
N THR A 253 -4.44 -13.91 27.26
CA THR A 253 -4.51 -14.71 28.49
C THR A 253 -3.99 -14.00 29.74
N THR A 254 -3.24 -12.90 29.57
CA THR A 254 -2.49 -12.26 30.65
C THR A 254 -2.82 -10.78 30.86
N ASP A 255 -3.41 -10.13 29.86
CA ASP A 255 -3.64 -8.69 29.80
C ASP A 255 -5.14 -8.40 29.82
N ASP A 256 -5.67 -8.06 31.00
CA ASP A 256 -7.10 -7.80 31.18
C ASP A 256 -7.56 -6.56 30.42
N ASP A 257 -6.69 -5.57 30.23
CA ASP A 257 -7.04 -4.33 29.51
C ASP A 257 -7.32 -4.64 28.04
N MET A 258 -6.48 -5.48 27.42
CA MET A 258 -6.75 -5.99 26.06
C MET A 258 -8.09 -6.74 25.99
N LEU A 259 -8.42 -7.56 26.98
CA LEU A 259 -9.70 -8.29 27.01
C LEU A 259 -10.91 -7.38 27.21
N ARG A 260 -10.76 -6.30 27.99
CA ARG A 260 -11.80 -5.26 28.12
C ARG A 260 -12.05 -4.58 26.79
N GLU A 261 -11.00 -4.28 26.03
CA GLU A 261 -11.14 -3.69 24.69
C GLU A 261 -11.81 -4.63 23.68
N PHE A 262 -11.63 -5.96 23.79
CA PHE A 262 -12.38 -6.92 22.95
C PHE A 262 -13.90 -6.81 23.21
N GLY A 263 -14.30 -6.43 24.42
CA GLY A 263 -15.69 -6.31 24.86
C GLY A 263 -16.27 -4.89 24.83
N SER A 264 -15.49 -3.85 24.56
CA SER A 264 -15.89 -2.44 24.77
C SER A 264 -16.79 -1.84 23.68
N SER A 265 -17.16 -2.60 22.63
CA SER A 265 -18.14 -2.11 21.66
C SER A 265 -19.57 -2.16 22.24
N GLU A 266 -20.38 -1.17 21.91
CA GLU A 266 -21.80 -1.02 22.31
C GLU A 266 -22.71 -2.24 22.01
N ILE A 267 -22.20 -3.26 21.31
CA ILE A 267 -22.93 -4.40 20.73
C ILE A 267 -22.73 -5.72 21.52
N GLY A 268 -22.72 -5.67 22.86
CA GLY A 268 -23.07 -6.80 23.76
C GLY A 268 -22.39 -8.18 23.59
N THR A 269 -23.02 -9.21 24.20
CA THR A 269 -22.53 -10.61 24.35
C THR A 269 -22.30 -11.35 23.03
N LYS A 270 -22.91 -10.90 21.93
CA LYS A 270 -22.80 -11.52 20.60
C LYS A 270 -21.40 -11.30 20.01
N LEU A 271 -20.83 -10.11 20.18
CA LEU A 271 -19.48 -9.78 19.70
C LEU A 271 -18.40 -10.66 20.35
N ARG A 272 -18.58 -11.03 21.63
CA ARG A 272 -17.66 -11.93 22.35
C ARG A 272 -17.59 -13.33 21.73
N SER A 273 -18.73 -13.88 21.31
CA SER A 273 -18.77 -15.20 20.65
C SER A 273 -18.06 -15.16 19.28
N ASP A 274 -18.22 -14.07 18.54
CA ASP A 274 -17.59 -13.90 17.23
C ASP A 274 -16.06 -13.74 17.35
N ILE A 275 -15.59 -13.01 18.36
CA ILE A 275 -14.15 -12.86 18.66
C ILE A 275 -13.51 -14.21 19.03
N LEU A 276 -14.13 -15.00 19.91
CA LEU A 276 -13.59 -16.31 20.29
C LEU A 276 -13.53 -17.28 19.09
N SER A 277 -14.51 -17.20 18.18
CA SER A 277 -14.51 -17.96 16.93
C SER A 277 -13.35 -17.54 16.02
N LEU A 278 -13.11 -16.23 15.87
CA LEU A 278 -11.99 -15.69 15.10
C LEU A 278 -10.64 -16.07 15.68
N LEU A 279 -10.46 -15.97 17.01
CA LEU A 279 -9.24 -16.38 17.70
C LEU A 279 -8.93 -17.86 17.49
N ARG A 280 -9.96 -18.73 17.52
CA ARG A 280 -9.77 -20.16 17.25
C ARG A 280 -9.35 -20.41 15.80
N LYS A 281 -10.01 -19.78 14.83
CA LYS A 281 -9.66 -19.91 13.40
C LYS A 281 -8.23 -19.44 13.13
N MET A 282 -7.85 -18.31 13.72
CA MET A 282 -6.50 -17.74 13.62
C MET A 282 -5.44 -18.73 14.12
N GLN A 283 -5.66 -19.36 15.28
CA GLN A 283 -4.74 -20.37 15.83
C GLN A 283 -4.59 -21.58 14.90
N ILE A 284 -5.70 -22.10 14.37
CA ILE A 284 -5.66 -23.23 13.43
C ILE A 284 -4.92 -22.84 12.14
N ALA A 285 -5.16 -21.63 11.62
CA ALA A 285 -4.44 -21.12 10.45
C ALA A 285 -2.93 -20.96 10.73
N ALA A 286 -2.55 -20.62 11.97
CA ALA A 286 -1.16 -20.57 12.43
C ALA A 286 -0.49 -21.95 12.56
N GLY A 287 -1.26 -23.04 12.45
CA GLY A 287 -0.79 -24.42 12.57
C GLY A 287 -0.86 -24.98 14.00
N VAL A 288 -1.61 -24.34 14.89
CA VAL A 288 -1.89 -24.87 16.23
C VAL A 288 -2.89 -26.03 16.11
N ASP A 289 -2.68 -27.08 16.91
CA ASP A 289 -3.61 -28.21 16.96
C ASP A 289 -5.01 -27.76 17.42
N LEU A 290 -6.05 -28.44 16.94
CA LEU A 290 -7.43 -28.08 17.25
C LEU A 290 -7.71 -28.14 18.75
N ASP A 291 -7.18 -29.14 19.46
CA ASP A 291 -7.41 -29.33 20.89
C ASP A 291 -6.75 -28.21 21.70
N ASP A 292 -5.48 -27.90 21.37
CA ASP A 292 -4.74 -26.78 21.98
C ASP A 292 -5.43 -25.44 21.73
N ALA A 293 -5.91 -25.21 20.49
CA ALA A 293 -6.61 -23.99 20.12
C ALA A 293 -7.95 -23.87 20.87
N ILE A 294 -8.67 -24.98 21.06
CA ILE A 294 -9.90 -25.03 21.86
C ILE A 294 -9.59 -24.69 23.31
N GLU A 295 -8.58 -25.31 23.91
CA GLU A 295 -8.16 -25.07 25.30
C GLU A 295 -7.83 -23.59 25.53
N LYS A 296 -6.97 -23.02 24.68
CA LYS A 296 -6.58 -21.59 24.78
C LYS A 296 -7.78 -20.66 24.63
N THR A 297 -8.68 -20.97 23.70
CA THR A 297 -9.91 -20.18 23.52
C THR A 297 -10.82 -20.26 24.75
N HIS A 298 -10.88 -21.41 25.43
CA HIS A 298 -11.62 -21.55 26.69
C HIS A 298 -11.00 -20.75 27.83
N GLN A 299 -9.66 -20.78 27.96
CA GLN A 299 -8.94 -19.97 28.95
C GLN A 299 -9.26 -18.46 28.79
N ILE A 300 -9.21 -17.97 27.55
CA ILE A 300 -9.54 -16.58 27.22
C ILE A 300 -11.01 -16.27 27.58
N ARG A 301 -11.95 -17.12 27.15
CA ARG A 301 -13.38 -16.95 27.45
C ARG A 301 -13.63 -16.87 28.96
N ASP A 302 -13.06 -17.80 29.72
CA ASP A 302 -13.31 -17.89 31.15
C ASP A 302 -12.73 -16.65 31.86
N ARG A 303 -11.58 -16.12 31.41
CA ARG A 303 -11.05 -14.84 31.90
C ARG A 303 -11.95 -13.65 31.54
N MET A 304 -12.48 -13.60 30.32
CA MET A 304 -13.43 -12.56 29.90
C MET A 304 -14.71 -12.55 30.75
N LEU A 305 -15.19 -13.72 31.21
CA LEU A 305 -16.35 -13.82 32.10
C LEU A 305 -16.05 -13.27 33.49
N VAL A 306 -14.88 -13.59 34.04
CA VAL A 306 -14.43 -13.05 35.35
C VAL A 306 -14.35 -11.53 35.31
N ILE A 307 -13.75 -10.94 34.27
CA ILE A 307 -13.67 -9.48 34.10
C ILE A 307 -15.08 -8.86 34.06
N GLU A 308 -16.02 -9.51 33.37
CA GLU A 308 -17.40 -9.02 33.24
C GLU A 308 -18.17 -9.03 34.57
N GLU A 309 -17.90 -10.03 35.42
CA GLU A 309 -18.44 -10.11 36.78
C GLU A 309 -17.84 -9.03 37.69
N GLU A 310 -16.53 -8.81 37.63
CA GLU A 310 -15.82 -7.74 38.36
C GLU A 310 -16.37 -6.34 37.99
N GLU A 311 -16.59 -6.07 36.71
CA GLU A 311 -17.15 -4.81 36.21
C GLU A 311 -18.61 -4.61 36.61
N ARG A 312 -19.41 -5.69 36.69
CA ARG A 312 -20.79 -5.63 37.16
C ARG A 312 -20.82 -5.27 38.65
N HIS A 313 -19.98 -5.93 39.45
CA HIS A 313 -19.89 -5.67 40.88
C HIS A 313 -19.44 -4.23 41.18
N THR A 314 -18.45 -3.73 40.43
CA THR A 314 -17.96 -2.35 40.57
C THR A 314 -19.07 -1.33 40.28
N ARG A 315 -19.85 -1.54 39.20
CA ARG A 315 -20.99 -0.66 38.85
C ARG A 315 -22.12 -0.69 39.90
N GLU A 316 -22.36 -1.84 40.54
CA GLU A 316 -23.32 -1.96 41.63
C GLU A 316 -22.88 -1.12 42.85
N ILE A 317 -21.61 -1.20 43.23
CA ILE A 317 -21.03 -0.40 44.32
C ILE A 317 -21.11 1.11 44.01
N GLU A 318 -20.74 1.52 42.79
CA GLU A 318 -20.81 2.93 42.38
C GLU A 318 -22.24 3.47 42.44
N LYS A 319 -23.22 2.67 41.99
CA LYS A 319 -24.64 3.02 42.06
C LYS A 319 -25.12 3.17 43.50
N ASP A 320 -24.71 2.26 44.38
CA ASP A 320 -25.08 2.31 45.80
C ASP A 320 -24.48 3.53 46.50
N LEU A 321 -23.24 3.90 46.18
CA LEU A 321 -22.61 5.14 46.69
C LEU A 321 -23.34 6.40 46.21
N TYR A 322 -23.69 6.47 44.93
CA TYR A 322 -24.43 7.61 44.37
C TYR A 322 -25.82 7.78 45.01
N ASN A 323 -26.54 6.67 45.25
CA ASN A 323 -27.83 6.69 45.93
C ASN A 323 -27.73 7.08 47.42
N LEU A 324 -26.59 6.84 48.07
CA LEU A 324 -26.34 7.25 49.46
C LEU A 324 -26.07 8.76 49.57
N ASP A 325 -25.41 9.36 48.58
CA ASP A 325 -25.17 10.80 48.54
C ASP A 325 -26.46 11.60 48.25
N GLU A 326 -27.35 11.11 47.38
CA GLU A 326 -28.65 11.76 47.12
C GLU A 326 -29.63 11.68 48.30
N ASN A 327 -29.53 10.67 49.17
CA ASN A 327 -30.39 10.53 50.34
C ASN A 327 -29.88 11.28 51.59
N ASN A 328 -28.64 11.77 51.56
CA ASN A 328 -28.00 12.47 52.68
C ASN A 328 -27.82 14.00 52.46
N GLY A 329 -28.31 14.55 51.33
CA GLY A 329 -28.33 15.99 51.01
C GLY A 329 -29.68 16.65 51.21
#